data_AF-A0A8C0Q4K9-F1
#
_entry.id   AF-A0A8C0Q4K9-F1
#
_cell.length_a   1.000
_cell.length_b   1.000
_cell.length_c   1.000
_cell.angle_alpha   90.00
_cell.angle_beta   90.00
_cell.angle_gamma   90.00
#
_symmetry.space_group_name_H-M   'P 1'
#
loop_
_entity.id
_entity.type
_entity.pdbx_description
1 polymer ?
#
loop_
_entity_poly.entity_id
_entity_poly.type
_entity_poly.pdbx_seq_one_letter_code
_entity_poly.pdbx_strand_id
1 'polypeptide(L)'
;MAAATGPSFWLGNETLKVPLALFGLNRQRLCERLRKNPAVQAGSVVLLQGGEDTQRYCTDTGVLFRQESFFHWAFGVTDPGCYGTIDVGTGTSTLFVPRLPASYATWMGKIHSKEYFKEKYAVDDVQYTDEIASVLTSQSPSVLLTLRGVNTDSGSVCREASFEGISRFNVNNTILHPEIVECRVFKTDMELEVLRYTNRISSEAHREVMKAVKVGMKEYEMESLFEHYCYSRGGMRHSSYTCICGSGENSAVLHYGHAGAPNDRTIQDGDMCLFDMGGEYYCFSSDITCSFPANGKFTADQKAIYEAVLRSCRAVMSAMKPARLEAGPARRQAAPRAPSATQSALLRPGGVWWPDMHRLADRVHLEELVRIGILNGSIDAMVQAHLGAVFMPHGLGHFLGIDVHDVGGYPEGVERIDEPGLRSLRTARHLEPRMVLTVEPGLYFIDHLLDEALADPARACFFNREVLQRFRGFGGVRIEEDVVVTDSGMELLTCVPRTVEEIEACMAGRDKAFTPFSGPK
;
A
#
# COMPACT_ATOMS: atom_id res chain seq x y z
N MET A 1 -3.29 25.14 13.55
CA MET A 1 -2.02 24.78 12.91
C MET A 1 -1.49 26.01 12.20
N ALA A 2 -0.27 26.47 12.53
CA ALA A 2 0.35 27.54 11.76
C ALA A 2 0.52 27.04 10.31
N ALA A 3 0.09 27.84 9.32
CA ALA A 3 0.31 27.51 7.92
C ALA A 3 1.82 27.26 7.73
N ALA A 4 2.19 26.05 7.30
CA ALA A 4 3.58 25.72 7.05
C ALA A 4 4.14 26.75 6.05
N THR A 5 5.10 27.55 6.49
CA THR A 5 5.75 28.56 5.65
C THR A 5 6.67 27.82 4.67
N GLY A 6 6.31 27.78 3.39
CA GLY A 6 7.10 27.10 2.35
C GLY A 6 6.28 26.74 1.12
N PRO A 7 6.91 26.24 0.05
CA PRO A 7 6.21 25.77 -1.15
C PRO A 7 5.37 24.54 -0.83
N SER A 8 4.32 24.32 -1.64
CA SER A 8 3.50 23.11 -1.59
C SER A 8 3.20 22.62 -3.00
N PHE A 9 3.13 21.30 -3.16
CA PHE A 9 2.51 20.70 -4.33
C PHE A 9 1.00 20.90 -4.25
N TRP A 10 0.39 21.34 -5.35
CA TRP A 10 -1.04 21.57 -5.44
C TRP A 10 -1.52 21.52 -6.88
N LEU A 11 -2.66 20.86 -7.12
CA LEU A 11 -3.29 20.76 -8.44
C LEU A 11 -4.51 21.68 -8.59
N GLY A 12 -4.70 22.62 -7.66
CA GLY A 12 -5.82 23.58 -7.68
C GLY A 12 -7.08 23.04 -7.02
N ASN A 13 -8.21 23.73 -7.23
CA ASN A 13 -9.54 23.34 -6.73
C ASN A 13 -9.52 22.96 -5.24
N GLU A 14 -10.14 21.83 -4.89
CA GLU A 14 -10.20 21.26 -3.55
C GLU A 14 -9.11 20.20 -3.30
N THR A 15 -8.09 20.11 -4.17
CA THR A 15 -7.02 19.13 -3.96
C THR A 15 -6.10 19.53 -2.81
N LEU A 16 -5.49 18.53 -2.17
CA LEU A 16 -4.62 18.76 -1.01
C LEU A 16 -3.37 19.55 -1.39
N LYS A 17 -3.02 20.55 -0.57
CA LYS A 17 -1.72 21.20 -0.60
C LYS A 17 -0.73 20.39 0.22
N VAL A 18 0.25 19.77 -0.43
CA VAL A 18 1.27 18.94 0.24
C VAL A 18 2.54 19.78 0.44
N PRO A 19 2.89 20.17 1.68
CA PRO A 19 4.07 21.01 1.91
C PRO A 19 5.35 20.25 1.57
N LEU A 20 6.29 20.89 0.88
CA LEU A 20 7.58 20.24 0.57
C LEU A 20 8.44 19.99 1.82
N ALA A 21 8.09 20.62 2.94
CA ALA A 21 8.63 20.31 4.26
C ALA A 21 8.45 18.83 4.65
N LEU A 22 7.47 18.12 4.09
CA LEU A 22 7.30 16.67 4.23
C LEU A 22 8.60 15.94 3.86
N PHE A 23 9.11 16.24 2.66
CA PHE A 23 10.32 15.60 2.14
C PHE A 23 11.58 16.07 2.90
N GLY A 24 11.62 17.35 3.31
CA GLY A 24 12.67 17.85 4.20
C GLY A 24 12.76 17.08 5.51
N LEU A 25 11.63 16.81 6.15
CA LEU A 25 11.55 15.99 7.36
C LEU A 25 11.99 14.53 7.10
N ASN A 26 11.61 13.95 5.97
CA ASN A 26 12.04 12.61 5.59
C ASN A 26 13.57 12.50 5.43
N ARG A 27 14.20 13.46 4.74
CA ARG A 27 15.68 13.53 4.66
C ARG A 27 16.32 13.66 6.04
N GLN A 28 15.78 14.53 6.90
CA GLN A 28 16.24 14.67 8.27
C GLN A 28 16.18 13.34 9.04
N ARG A 29 15.02 12.65 9.01
CA ARG A 29 14.81 11.36 9.68
C ARG A 29 15.78 10.29 9.18
N LEU A 30 16.04 10.24 7.87
CA LEU A 30 17.01 9.33 7.28
C LEU A 30 18.42 9.63 7.80
N CYS A 31 18.85 10.89 7.81
CA CYS A 31 20.16 11.27 8.35
C CYS A 31 20.28 10.93 9.84
N GLU A 32 19.25 11.21 10.64
CA GLU A 32 19.23 10.88 12.07
C GLU A 32 19.38 9.38 12.32
N ARG A 33 18.79 8.54 11.46
CA ARG A 33 18.91 7.09 11.54
C ARG A 33 20.31 6.62 11.12
N LEU A 34 20.81 7.11 9.98
CA LEU A 34 22.14 6.78 9.48
C LEU A 34 23.25 7.20 10.45
N ARG A 35 23.15 8.38 11.09
CA ARG A 35 24.11 8.83 12.11
C ARG A 35 24.20 7.93 13.34
N LYS A 36 23.16 7.15 13.62
CA LYS A 36 23.14 6.17 14.72
C LYS A 36 23.70 4.80 14.31
N ASN A 37 23.86 4.54 13.01
CA ASN A 37 24.42 3.29 12.52
C ASN A 37 25.97 3.35 12.61
N PRO A 38 26.62 2.46 13.38
CA PRO A 38 28.07 2.51 13.61
C PRO A 38 28.90 2.18 12.36
N ALA A 39 28.29 1.60 11.31
CA ALA A 39 28.96 1.33 10.04
C ALA A 39 29.02 2.56 9.12
N VAL A 40 28.26 3.62 9.43
CA VAL A 40 28.24 4.86 8.63
C VAL A 40 29.46 5.72 8.97
N GLN A 41 30.25 6.03 7.94
CA GLN A 41 31.45 6.86 8.09
C GLN A 41 31.09 8.35 8.14
N ALA A 42 31.85 9.15 8.89
CA ALA A 42 31.73 10.60 8.80
C ALA A 42 32.03 11.08 7.37
N GLY A 43 31.29 12.09 6.89
CA GLY A 43 31.39 12.56 5.50
C GLY A 43 30.74 11.62 4.46
N SER A 44 29.87 10.69 4.89
CA SER A 44 29.06 9.89 3.97
C SER A 44 28.00 10.77 3.30
N VAL A 45 27.75 10.52 2.01
CA VAL A 45 26.71 11.20 1.23
C VAL A 45 25.75 10.15 0.66
N VAL A 46 24.46 10.28 0.94
CA VAL A 46 23.43 9.48 0.27
C VAL A 46 23.33 9.93 -1.18
N LEU A 47 23.26 8.98 -2.12
CA LEU A 47 23.04 9.23 -3.53
C LEU A 47 21.88 8.38 -4.05
N LEU A 48 20.85 9.06 -4.54
CA LEU A 48 19.69 8.45 -5.19
C LEU A 48 19.57 8.93 -6.64
N GLN A 49 19.16 8.03 -7.52
CA GLN A 49 18.85 8.32 -8.92
C GLN A 49 17.33 8.23 -9.11
N GLY A 50 16.73 9.28 -9.65
CA GLY A 50 15.31 9.29 -9.98
C GLY A 50 14.98 8.38 -11.17
N GLY A 51 13.69 8.23 -11.41
CA GLY A 51 13.16 7.58 -12.60
C GLY A 51 13.44 8.40 -13.86
N GLU A 52 13.36 7.73 -15.01
CA GLU A 52 13.58 8.29 -16.33
C GLU A 52 12.30 8.09 -17.17
N ASP A 53 12.07 8.98 -18.15
CA ASP A 53 11.00 8.76 -19.12
C ASP A 53 11.23 7.45 -19.87
N THR A 54 10.14 6.74 -20.18
CA THR A 54 10.16 5.49 -20.94
C THR A 54 9.17 5.54 -22.08
N GLN A 55 9.39 4.70 -23.09
CA GLN A 55 8.50 4.53 -24.22
C GLN A 55 7.94 3.11 -24.27
N ARG A 56 6.83 2.93 -24.99
CA ARG A 56 6.29 1.61 -25.28
C ARG A 56 7.18 0.91 -26.29
N TYR A 57 7.93 -0.09 -25.83
CA TYR A 57 8.85 -0.90 -26.65
C TYR A 57 9.84 -0.02 -27.45
N CYS A 58 9.89 -0.17 -28.78
CA CYS A 58 10.77 0.59 -29.66
C CYS A 58 10.09 1.81 -30.33
N THR A 59 8.90 2.21 -29.86
CA THR A 59 8.15 3.34 -30.41
C THR A 59 8.53 4.67 -29.77
N ASP A 60 7.97 5.77 -30.26
CA ASP A 60 8.04 7.10 -29.65
C ASP A 60 6.84 7.40 -28.72
N THR A 61 5.96 6.41 -28.49
CA THR A 61 4.81 6.58 -27.58
C THR A 61 5.30 6.60 -26.13
N GLY A 62 5.36 7.79 -25.55
CA GLY A 62 5.73 7.99 -24.15
C GLY A 62 4.76 7.30 -23.18
N VAL A 63 5.32 6.69 -22.14
CA VAL A 63 4.58 6.26 -20.95
C VAL A 63 4.50 7.47 -20.01
N LEU A 64 3.34 7.70 -19.41
CA LEU A 64 3.21 8.77 -18.42
C LEU A 64 4.16 8.50 -17.25
N PHE A 65 5.03 9.45 -16.96
CA PHE A 65 6.04 9.32 -15.92
C PHE A 65 5.42 9.34 -14.51
N ARG A 66 5.81 8.36 -13.70
CA ARG A 66 5.60 8.29 -12.25
C ARG A 66 6.96 8.04 -11.61
N GLN A 67 7.30 8.83 -10.59
CA GLN A 67 8.62 8.82 -9.96
C GLN A 67 8.95 7.48 -9.26
N GLU A 68 10.23 7.16 -9.14
CA GLU A 68 10.72 6.07 -8.28
C GLU A 68 10.43 6.38 -6.79
N SER A 69 9.91 5.41 -6.06
CA SER A 69 9.30 5.61 -4.73
C SER A 69 10.27 6.10 -3.65
N PHE A 70 11.50 5.60 -3.61
CA PHE A 70 12.50 6.08 -2.64
C PHE A 70 12.99 7.50 -2.96
N PHE A 71 13.17 7.81 -4.24
CA PHE A 71 13.50 9.16 -4.70
C PHE A 71 12.36 10.15 -4.40
N HIS A 72 11.12 9.74 -4.66
CA HIS A 72 9.94 10.52 -4.30
C HIS A 72 9.88 10.76 -2.78
N TRP A 73 10.04 9.71 -1.97
CA TRP A 73 10.01 9.83 -0.51
C TRP A 73 11.02 10.84 0.05
N ALA A 74 12.20 10.93 -0.57
CA ALA A 74 13.27 11.82 -0.15
C ALA A 74 13.14 13.26 -0.70
N PHE A 75 12.55 13.46 -1.88
CA PHE A 75 12.62 14.75 -2.58
C PHE A 75 11.29 15.32 -3.11
N GLY A 76 10.25 14.50 -3.29
CA GLY A 76 8.99 14.93 -3.91
C GLY A 76 9.12 15.35 -5.38
N VAL A 77 10.22 15.01 -6.05
CA VAL A 77 10.48 15.51 -7.41
C VAL A 77 9.61 14.80 -8.44
N THR A 78 8.89 15.57 -9.24
CA THR A 78 8.01 15.06 -10.32
C THR A 78 8.70 15.01 -11.67
N ASP A 79 9.86 15.63 -11.81
CA ASP A 79 10.60 15.73 -13.07
C ASP A 79 11.46 14.45 -13.29
N PRO A 80 11.52 13.89 -14.51
CA PRO A 80 12.33 12.71 -14.82
C PRO A 80 13.82 13.05 -14.99
N GLY A 81 14.67 12.04 -14.87
CA GLY A 81 16.12 12.14 -15.14
C GLY A 81 16.91 12.93 -14.10
N CYS A 82 16.38 13.07 -12.88
CA CYS A 82 17.04 13.75 -11.78
C CYS A 82 17.93 12.81 -10.94
N TYR A 83 18.88 13.38 -10.20
CA TYR A 83 19.55 12.73 -9.07
C TYR A 83 19.40 13.61 -7.83
N GLY A 84 19.64 13.04 -6.66
CA GLY A 84 19.50 13.73 -5.39
C GLY A 84 20.51 13.21 -4.40
N THR A 85 21.19 14.12 -3.72
CA THR A 85 22.15 13.78 -2.68
C THR A 85 21.78 14.39 -1.34
N ILE A 86 22.19 13.71 -0.27
CA ILE A 86 21.99 14.17 1.10
C ILE A 86 23.28 13.93 1.86
N ASP A 87 23.95 15.00 2.27
CA ASP A 87 25.11 14.89 3.15
C ASP A 87 24.64 14.39 4.53
N VAL A 88 25.13 13.24 4.98
CA VAL A 88 24.63 12.60 6.20
C VAL A 88 24.99 13.43 7.43
N GLY A 89 26.13 14.12 7.44
CA GLY A 89 26.59 14.89 8.59
C GLY A 89 25.74 16.13 8.86
N THR A 90 25.43 16.87 7.79
CA THR A 90 24.77 18.19 7.85
C THR A 90 23.28 18.12 7.52
N GLY A 91 22.84 17.11 6.78
CA GLY A 91 21.48 17.03 6.21
C GLY A 91 21.31 17.87 4.94
N THR A 92 22.38 18.49 4.43
CA THR A 92 22.34 19.34 3.22
C THR A 92 21.93 18.50 2.02
N SER A 93 20.92 18.99 1.30
CA SER A 93 20.31 18.32 0.16
C SER A 93 20.63 19.04 -1.16
N THR A 94 21.15 18.31 -2.14
CA THR A 94 21.42 18.84 -3.49
C THR A 94 20.59 18.06 -4.51
N LEU A 95 19.84 18.77 -5.35
CA LEU A 95 19.10 18.19 -6.47
C LEU A 95 19.88 18.40 -7.78
N PHE A 96 20.02 17.36 -8.58
CA PHE A 96 20.60 17.43 -9.91
C PHE A 96 19.48 17.31 -10.94
N VAL A 97 19.32 18.33 -11.78
CA VAL A 97 18.28 18.39 -12.83
C VAL A 97 18.89 18.29 -14.22
N PRO A 98 18.19 17.73 -15.22
CA PRO A 98 18.70 17.69 -16.59
C PRO A 98 18.98 19.09 -17.14
N ARG A 99 20.12 19.25 -17.83
CA ARG A 99 20.36 20.43 -18.67
C ARG A 99 19.63 20.25 -20.00
N LEU A 100 18.50 20.94 -20.16
CA LEU A 100 17.63 20.76 -21.30
C LEU A 100 18.08 21.57 -22.53
N PRO A 101 17.93 21.04 -23.75
CA PRO A 101 18.24 21.77 -24.98
C PRO A 101 17.20 22.85 -25.28
N ALA A 102 17.56 23.85 -26.10
CA ALA A 102 16.65 24.95 -26.46
C ALA A 102 15.34 24.47 -27.12
N SER A 103 15.35 23.35 -27.85
CA SER A 103 14.16 22.75 -28.47
C SER A 103 13.12 22.31 -27.44
N TYR A 104 13.50 22.04 -26.18
CA TYR A 104 12.56 21.70 -25.11
C TYR A 104 11.48 22.78 -24.93
N ALA A 105 11.86 24.06 -25.10
CA ALA A 105 10.95 25.20 -25.06
C ALA A 105 9.86 25.15 -26.14
N THR A 106 10.12 24.47 -27.26
CA THR A 106 9.16 24.28 -28.35
C THR A 106 8.21 23.11 -28.09
N TRP A 107 8.73 21.99 -27.58
CA TRP A 107 7.99 20.72 -27.52
C TRP A 107 7.34 20.43 -26.16
N MET A 108 8.05 20.72 -25.07
CA MET A 108 7.70 20.22 -23.74
C MET A 108 7.27 21.33 -22.77
N GLY A 109 7.80 22.55 -22.96
CA GLY A 109 7.42 23.72 -22.17
C GLY A 109 8.61 24.54 -21.68
N LYS A 110 8.36 25.42 -20.72
CA LYS A 110 9.38 26.38 -20.23
C LYS A 110 10.63 25.66 -19.72
N ILE A 111 11.81 26.12 -20.14
CA ILE A 111 13.08 25.70 -19.53
C ILE A 111 13.25 26.48 -18.23
N HIS A 112 13.13 25.78 -17.11
CA HIS A 112 13.25 26.37 -15.78
C HIS A 112 14.71 26.49 -15.33
N SER A 113 15.01 27.49 -14.50
CA SER A 113 16.35 27.70 -13.93
C SER A 113 16.60 26.79 -12.73
N LYS A 114 17.88 26.65 -12.33
CA LYS A 114 18.26 25.95 -11.09
C LYS A 114 17.57 26.57 -9.86
N GLU A 115 17.53 27.89 -9.79
CA GLU A 115 16.85 28.64 -8.71
C GLU A 115 15.35 28.32 -8.63
N TYR A 116 14.67 28.15 -9.78
CA TYR A 116 13.27 27.74 -9.79
C TYR A 116 13.09 26.38 -9.09
N PHE A 117 13.93 25.38 -9.41
CA PHE A 117 13.82 24.06 -8.80
C PHE A 117 14.20 24.08 -7.32
N LYS A 118 15.17 24.93 -6.94
CA LYS A 118 15.57 25.14 -5.56
C LYS A 118 14.40 25.65 -4.72
N GLU A 119 13.71 26.68 -5.22
CA GLU A 119 12.50 27.22 -4.60
C GLU A 119 11.34 26.22 -4.63
N LYS A 120 11.10 25.55 -5.76
CA LYS A 120 10.01 24.58 -5.94
C LYS A 120 10.09 23.42 -4.95
N TYR A 121 11.29 22.85 -4.76
CA TYR A 121 11.49 21.63 -3.97
C TYR A 121 12.05 21.88 -2.57
N ALA A 122 12.30 23.14 -2.21
CA ALA A 122 12.88 23.53 -0.92
C ALA A 122 14.12 22.69 -0.56
N VAL A 123 15.05 22.58 -1.52
CA VAL A 123 16.36 21.93 -1.35
C VAL A 123 17.44 23.00 -1.15
N ASP A 124 18.58 22.61 -0.61
CA ASP A 124 19.65 23.56 -0.25
C ASP A 124 20.44 24.03 -1.48
N ASP A 125 20.61 23.15 -2.47
CA ASP A 125 21.30 23.45 -3.71
C ASP A 125 20.71 22.70 -4.92
N VAL A 126 20.92 23.27 -6.11
CA VAL A 126 20.54 22.65 -7.39
C VAL A 126 21.68 22.77 -8.39
N GLN A 127 22.04 21.66 -9.01
CA GLN A 127 23.07 21.56 -10.06
C GLN A 127 22.53 20.81 -11.28
N TYR A 128 23.30 20.75 -12.37
CA TYR A 128 22.91 19.95 -13.52
C TYR A 128 23.41 18.51 -13.43
N THR A 129 22.67 17.57 -14.01
CA THR A 129 23.04 16.13 -14.00
C THR A 129 24.40 15.87 -14.63
N ASP A 130 24.80 16.62 -15.66
CA ASP A 130 26.13 16.55 -16.27
C ASP A 130 27.27 17.04 -15.36
N GLU A 131 26.96 17.72 -14.26
CA GLU A 131 27.94 18.28 -13.32
C GLU A 131 28.13 17.40 -12.07
N ILE A 132 27.33 16.32 -11.90
CA ILE A 132 27.25 15.53 -10.66
C ILE A 132 28.61 15.03 -10.16
N ALA A 133 29.44 14.52 -11.07
CA ALA A 133 30.74 13.99 -10.70
C ALA A 133 31.68 15.09 -10.17
N SER A 134 31.69 16.27 -10.83
CA SER A 134 32.52 17.40 -10.41
C SER A 134 32.07 17.95 -9.05
N VAL A 135 30.75 18.07 -8.85
CA VAL A 135 30.17 18.55 -7.59
C VAL A 135 30.53 17.60 -6.45
N LEU A 136 30.30 16.29 -6.62
CA LEU A 136 30.65 15.30 -5.60
C LEU A 136 32.16 15.25 -5.35
N THR A 137 33.02 15.38 -6.37
CA THR A 137 34.47 15.47 -6.14
C THR A 137 34.84 16.68 -5.30
N SER A 138 34.20 17.84 -5.52
CA SER A 138 34.47 19.05 -4.72
C SER A 138 34.07 18.91 -3.25
N GLN A 139 33.06 18.10 -2.96
CA GLN A 139 32.60 17.82 -1.59
C GLN A 139 33.51 16.83 -0.84
N SER A 140 34.37 16.10 -1.55
CA SER A 140 35.29 15.10 -0.98
C SER A 140 34.60 14.09 -0.02
N PRO A 141 33.50 13.43 -0.43
CA PRO A 141 32.81 12.48 0.43
C PRO A 141 33.70 11.28 0.75
N SER A 142 33.58 10.74 1.97
CA SER A 142 34.31 9.52 2.35
C SER A 142 33.77 8.29 1.63
N VAL A 143 32.44 8.21 1.51
CA VAL A 143 31.71 7.14 0.84
C VAL A 143 30.36 7.66 0.32
N LEU A 144 29.96 7.18 -0.87
CA LEU A 144 28.62 7.35 -1.39
C LEU A 144 27.75 6.17 -0.94
N LEU A 145 26.64 6.47 -0.26
CA LEU A 145 25.65 5.47 0.15
C LEU A 145 24.58 5.38 -0.93
N THR A 146 24.54 4.27 -1.66
CA THR A 146 23.62 4.04 -2.77
C THR A 146 22.55 3.01 -2.41
N LEU A 147 21.42 3.05 -3.10
CA LEU A 147 20.26 2.20 -2.79
C LEU A 147 20.35 0.87 -3.53
N ARG A 148 20.57 -0.23 -2.81
CA ARG A 148 20.43 -1.58 -3.36
C ARG A 148 19.89 -2.54 -2.30
N GLY A 149 18.83 -3.27 -2.65
CA GLY A 149 18.21 -4.25 -1.77
C GLY A 149 17.03 -4.93 -2.44
N VAL A 150 16.54 -6.01 -1.84
CA VAL A 150 15.45 -6.82 -2.42
C VAL A 150 14.12 -6.32 -1.88
N ASN A 151 13.19 -5.97 -2.78
CA ASN A 151 11.80 -5.79 -2.41
C ASN A 151 11.17 -7.18 -2.18
N THR A 152 10.58 -7.38 -1.00
CA THR A 152 10.19 -8.71 -0.50
C THR A 152 8.87 -9.23 -1.06
N ASP A 153 8.16 -8.44 -1.85
CA ASP A 153 6.93 -8.84 -2.56
C ASP A 153 7.21 -9.20 -4.02
N SER A 154 7.96 -8.35 -4.72
CA SER A 154 8.31 -8.56 -6.13
C SER A 154 9.54 -9.44 -6.34
N GLY A 155 10.39 -9.62 -5.31
CA GLY A 155 11.71 -10.24 -5.45
C GLY A 155 12.72 -9.41 -6.27
N SER A 156 12.33 -8.22 -6.73
CA SER A 156 13.18 -7.36 -7.55
C SER A 156 14.26 -6.68 -6.71
N VAL A 157 15.43 -6.49 -7.30
CA VAL A 157 16.53 -5.73 -6.68
C VAL A 157 16.40 -4.26 -7.07
N CYS A 158 16.37 -3.36 -6.08
CA CYS A 158 16.37 -1.92 -6.30
C CYS A 158 17.57 -1.50 -7.16
N ARG A 159 17.33 -0.68 -8.20
CA ARG A 159 18.36 -0.18 -9.10
C ARG A 159 19.28 0.79 -8.35
N GLU A 160 20.55 0.43 -8.25
CA GLU A 160 21.56 1.29 -7.65
C GLU A 160 21.84 2.52 -8.54
N ALA A 161 21.98 3.70 -7.92
CA ALA A 161 22.33 4.92 -8.62
C ALA A 161 23.71 4.81 -9.27
N SER A 162 23.82 5.25 -10.52
CA SER A 162 25.07 5.27 -11.27
C SER A 162 25.17 6.53 -12.13
N PHE A 163 26.38 7.07 -12.30
CA PHE A 163 26.65 8.20 -13.17
C PHE A 163 28.07 8.09 -13.75
N GLU A 164 28.35 8.84 -14.82
CA GLU A 164 29.67 8.82 -15.44
C GLU A 164 30.77 9.30 -14.46
N GLY A 165 31.73 8.42 -14.17
CA GLY A 165 32.84 8.69 -13.26
C GLY A 165 32.56 8.38 -11.79
N ILE A 166 31.45 7.71 -11.46
CA ILE A 166 31.16 7.19 -10.10
C ILE A 166 32.23 6.21 -9.60
N SER A 167 32.92 5.51 -10.51
CA SER A 167 33.99 4.57 -10.19
C SER A 167 35.21 5.18 -9.48
N ARG A 168 35.32 6.52 -9.45
CA ARG A 168 36.36 7.26 -8.70
C ARG A 168 36.04 7.40 -7.22
N PHE A 169 34.82 7.08 -6.80
CA PHE A 169 34.36 7.21 -5.43
C PHE A 169 34.29 5.85 -4.75
N ASN A 170 34.44 5.84 -3.43
CA ASN A 170 34.05 4.69 -2.63
C ASN A 170 32.53 4.63 -2.59
N VAL A 171 31.95 3.48 -2.89
CA VAL A 171 30.50 3.27 -2.89
C VAL A 171 30.15 2.14 -1.93
N ASN A 172 29.13 2.36 -1.09
CA ASN A 172 28.51 1.33 -0.28
C ASN A 172 27.02 1.25 -0.64
N ASN A 173 26.58 0.06 -1.04
CA ASN A 173 25.22 -0.18 -1.49
C ASN A 173 24.39 -1.06 -0.54
N THR A 174 24.91 -1.37 0.65
CA THR A 174 24.27 -2.28 1.60
C THR A 174 23.65 -1.57 2.79
N ILE A 175 24.21 -0.43 3.21
CA ILE A 175 23.77 0.29 4.41
C ILE A 175 22.44 1.01 4.16
N LEU A 176 22.28 1.68 3.02
CA LEU A 176 21.18 2.61 2.82
C LEU A 176 19.80 1.95 2.81
N HIS A 177 19.66 0.84 2.08
CA HIS A 177 18.37 0.19 1.84
C HIS A 177 17.59 -0.15 3.14
N PRO A 178 18.15 -0.93 4.10
CA PRO A 178 17.40 -1.25 5.32
C PRO A 178 17.03 0.00 6.13
N GLU A 179 17.83 1.05 6.09
CA GLU A 179 17.60 2.26 6.90
C GLU A 179 16.52 3.15 6.30
N ILE A 180 16.53 3.38 4.99
CA ILE A 180 15.49 4.17 4.32
C ILE A 180 14.15 3.42 4.26
N VAL A 181 14.18 2.09 4.10
CA VAL A 181 12.99 1.23 4.21
C VAL A 181 12.34 1.40 5.58
N GLU A 182 13.12 1.33 6.66
CA GLU A 182 12.57 1.46 8.00
C GLU A 182 12.01 2.88 8.26
N CYS A 183 12.59 3.92 7.67
CA CYS A 183 11.99 5.26 7.71
C CYS A 183 10.62 5.33 6.98
N ARG A 184 10.44 4.59 5.88
CA ARG A 184 9.18 4.52 5.12
C ARG A 184 8.09 3.71 5.83
N VAL A 185 8.45 2.72 6.65
CA VAL A 185 7.49 1.94 7.46
C VAL A 185 6.67 2.86 8.38
N PHE A 186 7.31 3.86 8.98
CA PHE A 186 6.69 4.79 9.92
C PHE A 186 6.35 6.13 9.26
N LYS A 187 5.07 6.39 9.03
CA LYS A 187 4.61 7.61 8.34
C LYS A 187 4.68 8.81 9.27
N THR A 188 5.13 9.96 8.80
CA THR A 188 5.06 11.26 9.50
C THR A 188 3.65 11.83 9.46
N ASP A 189 3.35 12.85 10.27
CA ASP A 189 1.99 13.43 10.29
C ASP A 189 1.66 14.07 8.95
N MET A 190 2.65 14.65 8.27
CA MET A 190 2.51 15.19 6.93
C MET A 190 2.20 14.10 5.90
N GLU A 191 2.82 12.92 6.00
CA GLU A 191 2.49 11.77 5.13
C GLU A 191 1.07 11.24 5.44
N LEU A 192 0.68 11.17 6.71
CA LEU A 192 -0.67 10.74 7.11
C LEU A 192 -1.75 11.68 6.60
N GLU A 193 -1.52 13.00 6.53
CA GLU A 193 -2.47 13.93 5.90
C GLU A 193 -2.69 13.62 4.41
N VAL A 194 -1.65 13.20 3.68
CA VAL A 194 -1.80 12.78 2.28
C VAL A 194 -2.59 11.48 2.19
N LEU A 195 -2.31 10.51 3.07
CA LEU A 195 -3.02 9.22 3.09
C LEU A 195 -4.50 9.35 3.52
N ARG A 196 -4.81 10.28 4.43
CA ARG A 196 -6.20 10.65 4.75
C ARG A 196 -6.90 11.25 3.53
N TYR A 197 -6.21 12.09 2.76
CA TYR A 197 -6.76 12.66 1.54
C TYR A 197 -6.99 11.60 0.46
N THR A 198 -6.04 10.69 0.25
CA THR A 198 -6.19 9.63 -0.76
C THR A 198 -7.37 8.72 -0.41
N ASN A 199 -7.48 8.32 0.86
CA ASN A 199 -8.61 7.58 1.37
C ASN A 199 -9.94 8.30 1.22
N ARG A 200 -10.00 9.61 1.50
CA ARG A 200 -11.22 10.40 1.36
C ARG A 200 -11.71 10.38 -0.09
N ILE A 201 -10.84 10.68 -1.06
CA ILE A 201 -11.21 10.73 -2.48
C ILE A 201 -11.61 9.35 -2.99
N SER A 202 -10.80 8.32 -2.71
CA SER A 202 -11.11 6.94 -3.15
C SER A 202 -12.40 6.43 -2.51
N SER A 203 -12.67 6.76 -1.23
CA SER A 203 -13.95 6.46 -0.57
C SER A 203 -15.13 7.18 -1.22
N GLU A 204 -14.97 8.46 -1.57
CA GLU A 204 -15.97 9.21 -2.32
C GLU A 204 -16.27 8.56 -3.68
N ALA A 205 -15.23 8.15 -4.41
CA ALA A 205 -15.36 7.47 -5.70
C ALA A 205 -16.07 6.12 -5.58
N HIS A 206 -15.72 5.29 -4.58
CA HIS A 206 -16.42 4.03 -4.29
C HIS A 206 -17.92 4.23 -4.02
N ARG A 207 -18.29 5.30 -3.31
CA ARG A 207 -19.71 5.65 -3.08
C ARG A 207 -20.42 6.04 -4.38
N GLU A 208 -19.77 6.79 -5.26
CA GLU A 208 -20.35 7.12 -6.57
C GLU A 208 -20.48 5.88 -7.46
N VAL A 209 -19.54 4.94 -7.41
CA VAL A 209 -19.63 3.65 -8.09
C VAL A 209 -20.81 2.82 -7.59
N MET A 210 -20.97 2.66 -6.27
CA MET A 210 -22.11 1.96 -5.67
C MET A 210 -23.47 2.57 -6.08
N LYS A 211 -23.56 3.90 -6.19
CA LYS A 211 -24.78 4.58 -6.68
C LYS A 211 -24.98 4.44 -8.19
N ALA A 212 -23.90 4.22 -8.94
CA ALA A 212 -23.92 4.24 -10.39
C ALA A 212 -24.23 2.88 -11.00
N VAL A 213 -23.72 1.81 -10.39
CA VAL A 213 -23.81 0.43 -10.88
C VAL A 213 -25.25 0.03 -11.20
N LYS A 214 -25.41 -0.67 -12.32
CA LYS A 214 -26.67 -1.25 -12.76
C LYS A 214 -26.39 -2.59 -13.43
N VAL A 215 -27.32 -3.53 -13.26
CA VAL A 215 -27.37 -4.74 -14.08
C VAL A 215 -27.34 -4.38 -15.57
N GLY A 216 -26.53 -5.11 -16.34
CA GLY A 216 -26.32 -4.91 -17.77
C GLY A 216 -25.11 -4.04 -18.11
N MET A 217 -24.52 -3.32 -17.16
CA MET A 217 -23.26 -2.59 -17.36
C MET A 217 -22.07 -3.55 -17.42
N LYS A 218 -20.99 -3.11 -18.05
CA LYS A 218 -19.68 -3.77 -17.98
C LYS A 218 -18.93 -3.35 -16.73
N GLU A 219 -18.11 -4.24 -16.20
CA GLU A 219 -17.24 -3.96 -15.04
C GLU A 219 -16.34 -2.74 -15.31
N TYR A 220 -15.73 -2.63 -16.50
CA TYR A 220 -14.87 -1.49 -16.86
C TYR A 220 -15.59 -0.13 -16.86
N GLU A 221 -16.93 -0.09 -16.95
CA GLU A 221 -17.65 1.19 -16.84
C GLU A 221 -17.56 1.75 -15.42
N MET A 222 -17.44 0.88 -14.41
CA MET A 222 -17.25 1.25 -13.01
C MET A 222 -15.80 1.62 -12.70
N GLU A 223 -14.83 0.91 -13.26
CA GLU A 223 -13.42 1.31 -13.28
C GLU A 223 -13.27 2.73 -13.85
N SER A 224 -13.82 2.97 -15.04
CA SER A 224 -13.73 4.28 -15.70
C SER A 224 -14.37 5.40 -14.88
N LEU A 225 -15.53 5.14 -14.26
CA LEU A 225 -16.19 6.11 -13.38
C LEU A 225 -15.35 6.43 -12.14
N PHE A 226 -14.76 5.41 -11.52
CA PHE A 226 -13.89 5.55 -10.35
C PHE A 226 -12.69 6.44 -10.69
N GLU A 227 -11.94 6.09 -11.74
CA GLU A 227 -10.76 6.85 -12.17
C GLU A 227 -11.14 8.28 -12.57
N HIS A 228 -12.28 8.46 -13.26
CA HIS A 228 -12.77 9.79 -13.62
C HIS A 228 -13.05 10.65 -12.38
N TYR A 229 -13.66 10.09 -11.34
CA TYR A 229 -13.90 10.80 -10.08
C TYR A 229 -12.57 11.16 -9.41
N CYS A 230 -11.70 10.17 -9.19
CA CYS A 230 -10.41 10.33 -8.55
C CYS A 230 -9.55 11.39 -9.23
N TYR A 231 -9.51 11.38 -10.57
CA TYR A 231 -8.71 12.35 -11.30
C TYR A 231 -9.37 13.75 -11.32
N SER A 232 -10.65 13.85 -11.69
CA SER A 232 -11.30 15.15 -11.89
C SER A 232 -11.58 15.91 -10.58
N ARG A 233 -11.87 15.19 -9.49
CA ARG A 233 -12.15 15.78 -8.17
C ARG A 233 -10.94 15.75 -7.25
N GLY A 234 -10.16 14.67 -7.31
CA GLY A 234 -9.03 14.45 -6.43
C GLY A 234 -7.66 14.83 -7.00
N GLY A 235 -7.55 15.12 -8.30
CA GLY A 235 -6.26 15.34 -8.95
C GLY A 235 -5.38 14.08 -9.01
N MET A 236 -5.96 12.89 -8.83
CA MET A 236 -5.24 11.61 -8.88
C MET A 236 -5.11 11.14 -10.32
N ARG A 237 -4.03 11.55 -10.98
CA ARG A 237 -3.78 11.18 -12.39
C ARG A 237 -3.45 9.71 -12.58
N HIS A 238 -2.90 9.07 -11.55
CA HIS A 238 -2.60 7.64 -11.52
C HIS A 238 -3.52 6.96 -10.50
N SER A 239 -3.86 5.71 -10.78
CA SER A 239 -4.35 4.75 -9.79
C SER A 239 -3.13 4.09 -9.12
N SER A 240 -3.27 3.65 -7.86
CA SER A 240 -2.19 2.99 -7.12
C SER A 240 -1.83 1.61 -7.69
N TYR A 241 -2.79 0.98 -8.35
CA TYR A 241 -2.71 -0.30 -9.04
C TYR A 241 -3.81 -0.37 -10.12
N THR A 242 -3.83 -1.44 -10.91
CA THR A 242 -4.90 -1.65 -11.90
C THR A 242 -6.20 -1.95 -11.15
N CYS A 243 -7.29 -1.25 -11.45
CA CYS A 243 -8.57 -1.45 -10.78
C CYS A 243 -9.10 -2.88 -11.00
N ILE A 244 -9.62 -3.48 -9.93
CA ILE A 244 -10.15 -4.84 -9.92
C ILE A 244 -11.66 -4.73 -9.76
N CYS A 245 -12.42 -4.91 -10.86
CA CYS A 245 -13.87 -4.75 -10.85
C CYS A 245 -14.59 -6.09 -11.01
N GLY A 246 -14.34 -7.07 -10.13
CA GLY A 246 -14.89 -8.42 -10.29
C GLY A 246 -16.39 -8.52 -9.99
N SER A 247 -17.19 -9.03 -10.94
CA SER A 247 -18.62 -9.34 -10.78
C SER A 247 -18.91 -10.84 -10.92
N GLY A 248 -19.87 -11.35 -10.14
CA GLY A 248 -20.20 -12.76 -10.09
C GLY A 248 -18.98 -13.60 -9.69
N GLU A 249 -18.70 -14.67 -10.43
CA GLU A 249 -17.55 -15.54 -10.20
C GLU A 249 -16.18 -14.84 -10.26
N ASN A 250 -16.06 -13.72 -10.99
CA ASN A 250 -14.81 -12.94 -11.08
C ASN A 250 -14.39 -12.37 -9.71
N SER A 251 -15.33 -12.19 -8.77
CA SER A 251 -15.01 -11.78 -7.40
C SER A 251 -14.21 -12.83 -6.61
N ALA A 252 -14.07 -14.07 -7.09
CA ALA A 252 -13.13 -15.07 -6.54
C ALA A 252 -11.70 -14.97 -7.10
N VAL A 253 -11.47 -14.14 -8.13
CA VAL A 253 -10.15 -13.96 -8.76
C VAL A 253 -9.47 -12.74 -8.15
N LEU A 254 -8.52 -12.98 -7.25
CA LEU A 254 -8.02 -11.96 -6.32
C LEU A 254 -7.48 -10.69 -6.98
N HIS A 255 -6.68 -10.84 -8.05
CA HIS A 255 -6.14 -9.74 -8.86
C HIS A 255 -6.72 -9.74 -10.28
N TYR A 256 -8.06 -9.83 -10.39
CA TYR A 256 -8.79 -9.63 -11.65
C TYR A 256 -8.55 -8.22 -12.24
N GLY A 257 -8.97 -7.96 -13.47
CA GLY A 257 -8.84 -6.62 -14.11
C GLY A 257 -7.54 -6.39 -14.89
N HIS A 258 -6.53 -7.23 -14.72
CA HIS A 258 -5.33 -7.20 -15.57
C HIS A 258 -5.66 -7.52 -17.04
N ALA A 259 -4.71 -7.28 -17.95
CA ALA A 259 -4.93 -7.40 -19.40
C ALA A 259 -5.45 -8.77 -19.90
N GLY A 260 -5.25 -9.85 -19.14
CA GLY A 260 -5.76 -11.19 -19.49
C GLY A 260 -7.20 -11.44 -19.03
N ALA A 261 -7.72 -10.60 -18.15
CA ALA A 261 -9.06 -10.67 -17.58
C ALA A 261 -9.58 -9.22 -17.32
N PRO A 262 -9.80 -8.43 -18.38
CA PRO A 262 -9.67 -6.97 -18.35
C PRO A 262 -10.97 -6.23 -17.99
N ASN A 263 -11.64 -6.65 -16.90
CA ASN A 263 -12.91 -6.04 -16.44
C ASN A 263 -14.00 -5.99 -17.53
N ASP A 264 -14.14 -7.05 -18.34
CA ASP A 264 -15.02 -7.06 -19.52
C ASP A 264 -16.29 -7.90 -19.35
N ARG A 265 -16.57 -8.45 -18.15
CA ARG A 265 -17.81 -9.18 -17.90
C ARG A 265 -18.97 -8.20 -17.76
N THR A 266 -20.15 -8.62 -18.23
CA THR A 266 -21.40 -7.90 -17.99
C THR A 266 -21.92 -8.27 -16.61
N ILE A 267 -22.15 -7.26 -15.77
CA ILE A 267 -22.74 -7.38 -14.44
C ILE A 267 -24.20 -7.87 -14.57
N GLN A 268 -24.54 -8.99 -13.96
CA GLN A 268 -25.85 -9.63 -14.01
C GLN A 268 -26.67 -9.37 -12.74
N ASP A 269 -27.97 -9.56 -12.84
CA ASP A 269 -28.84 -9.60 -11.66
C ASP A 269 -28.47 -10.80 -10.77
N GLY A 270 -28.40 -10.58 -9.46
CA GLY A 270 -28.00 -11.59 -8.48
C GLY A 270 -26.49 -11.74 -8.29
N ASP A 271 -25.64 -11.10 -9.09
CA ASP A 271 -24.19 -11.12 -8.86
C ASP A 271 -23.81 -10.40 -7.55
N MET A 272 -22.76 -10.91 -6.88
CA MET A 272 -21.93 -10.07 -6.01
C MET A 272 -20.92 -9.32 -6.86
N CYS A 273 -20.71 -8.05 -6.55
CA CYS A 273 -19.59 -7.25 -7.03
C CYS A 273 -18.56 -7.15 -5.90
N LEU A 274 -17.29 -7.34 -6.23
CA LEU A 274 -16.13 -7.06 -5.38
C LEU A 274 -15.25 -6.11 -6.16
N PHE A 275 -15.30 -4.83 -5.79
CA PHE A 275 -14.56 -3.77 -6.45
C PHE A 275 -13.45 -3.27 -5.54
N ASP A 276 -12.22 -3.54 -5.96
CA ASP A 276 -10.99 -3.20 -5.28
C ASP A 276 -10.24 -2.17 -6.14
N MET A 277 -10.26 -0.93 -5.66
CA MET A 277 -9.80 0.25 -6.40
C MET A 277 -9.25 1.33 -5.47
N GLY A 278 -8.10 1.91 -5.84
CA GLY A 278 -7.42 2.93 -5.07
C GLY A 278 -6.69 3.96 -5.95
N GLY A 279 -6.91 5.24 -5.67
CA GLY A 279 -6.24 6.34 -6.35
C GLY A 279 -4.88 6.71 -5.74
N GLU A 280 -3.99 7.28 -6.56
CA GLU A 280 -2.68 7.78 -6.13
C GLU A 280 -2.64 9.32 -6.22
N TYR A 281 -2.35 10.00 -5.10
CA TYR A 281 -2.13 11.45 -5.09
C TYR A 281 -0.67 11.77 -4.77
N TYR A 282 0.02 12.37 -5.73
CA TYR A 282 1.43 12.74 -5.59
C TYR A 282 2.30 11.57 -5.11
N CYS A 283 2.14 10.40 -5.74
CA CYS A 283 2.81 9.15 -5.38
C CYS A 283 2.41 8.51 -4.05
N PHE A 284 1.46 9.07 -3.28
CA PHE A 284 0.90 8.39 -2.10
C PHE A 284 -0.35 7.61 -2.48
N SER A 285 -0.42 6.37 -1.99
CA SER A 285 -1.44 5.40 -2.37
C SER A 285 -2.68 5.44 -1.46
N SER A 286 -3.73 4.77 -1.91
CA SER A 286 -4.86 4.28 -1.10
C SER A 286 -5.26 2.91 -1.63
N ASP A 287 -5.85 2.07 -0.79
CA ASP A 287 -6.28 0.72 -1.17
C ASP A 287 -7.62 0.39 -0.49
N ILE A 288 -8.68 0.23 -1.29
CA ILE A 288 -10.03 0.09 -0.74
C ILE A 288 -10.80 -0.91 -1.60
N THR A 289 -11.31 -1.94 -0.92
CA THR A 289 -12.24 -2.91 -1.50
C THR A 289 -13.65 -2.73 -0.93
N CYS A 290 -14.64 -2.62 -1.83
CA CYS A 290 -16.07 -2.66 -1.53
C CYS A 290 -16.73 -3.88 -2.17
N SER A 291 -17.43 -4.68 -1.36
CA SER A 291 -18.27 -5.78 -1.85
C SER A 291 -19.76 -5.46 -1.67
N PHE A 292 -20.59 -5.69 -2.68
CA PHE A 292 -22.03 -5.37 -2.65
C PHE A 292 -22.82 -6.15 -3.72
N PRO A 293 -24.14 -6.34 -3.56
CA PRO A 293 -24.97 -7.00 -4.55
C PRO A 293 -25.21 -6.07 -5.75
N ALA A 294 -25.00 -6.57 -6.97
CA ALA A 294 -25.13 -5.78 -8.20
C ALA A 294 -26.49 -5.09 -8.37
N ASN A 295 -27.55 -5.71 -7.84
CA ASN A 295 -28.93 -5.20 -7.90
C ASN A 295 -29.35 -4.35 -6.68
N GLY A 296 -28.43 -4.11 -5.74
CA GLY A 296 -28.66 -3.30 -4.54
C GLY A 296 -29.46 -4.00 -3.43
N LYS A 297 -29.66 -5.32 -3.48
CA LYS A 297 -30.32 -6.09 -2.43
C LYS A 297 -29.60 -7.41 -2.15
N PHE A 298 -29.16 -7.57 -0.90
CA PHE A 298 -28.48 -8.81 -0.52
C PHE A 298 -29.48 -9.96 -0.42
N THR A 299 -29.16 -11.09 -1.04
CA THR A 299 -29.83 -12.36 -0.73
C THR A 299 -29.42 -12.86 0.65
N ALA A 300 -30.12 -13.88 1.18
CA ALA A 300 -29.77 -14.48 2.46
C ALA A 300 -28.34 -15.08 2.47
N ASP A 301 -27.95 -15.79 1.41
CA ASP A 301 -26.61 -16.36 1.27
C ASP A 301 -25.55 -15.26 1.12
N GLN A 302 -25.80 -14.23 0.31
CA GLN A 302 -24.89 -13.09 0.15
C GLN A 302 -24.68 -12.35 1.47
N LYS A 303 -25.77 -12.05 2.18
CA LYS A 303 -25.72 -11.39 3.49
C LYS A 303 -24.89 -12.20 4.49
N ALA A 304 -25.10 -13.51 4.54
CA ALA A 304 -24.41 -14.37 5.49
C ALA A 304 -22.88 -14.37 5.29
N ILE A 305 -22.42 -14.51 4.03
CA ILE A 305 -20.99 -14.44 3.71
C ILE A 305 -20.45 -13.04 3.93
N TYR A 306 -21.20 -12.01 3.53
CA TYR A 306 -20.80 -10.62 3.71
C TYR A 306 -20.61 -10.24 5.18
N GLU A 307 -21.58 -10.57 6.04
CA GLU A 307 -21.52 -10.28 7.47
C GLU A 307 -20.42 -11.09 8.18
N ALA A 308 -20.05 -12.27 7.67
CA ALA A 308 -18.91 -13.03 8.17
C ALA A 308 -17.58 -12.30 7.95
N VAL A 309 -17.36 -11.76 6.75
CA VAL A 309 -16.18 -10.93 6.45
C VAL A 309 -16.21 -9.60 7.21
N LEU A 310 -17.38 -8.98 7.35
CA LEU A 310 -17.51 -7.76 8.15
C LEU A 310 -17.17 -8.01 9.63
N ARG A 311 -17.57 -9.18 10.17
CA ARG A 311 -17.25 -9.59 11.54
C ARG A 311 -15.73 -9.75 11.73
N SER A 312 -15.03 -10.42 10.81
CA SER A 312 -13.58 -10.60 10.91
C SER A 312 -12.83 -9.28 10.76
N CYS A 313 -13.21 -8.44 9.80
CA CYS A 313 -12.65 -7.10 9.59
C CYS A 313 -12.74 -6.25 10.88
N ARG A 314 -13.93 -6.16 11.48
CA ARG A 314 -14.14 -5.43 12.74
C ARG A 314 -13.42 -6.05 13.93
N ALA A 315 -13.33 -7.38 13.99
CA ALA A 315 -12.62 -8.08 15.06
C ALA A 315 -11.11 -7.78 15.00
N VAL A 316 -10.51 -7.83 13.81
CA VAL A 316 -9.11 -7.46 13.58
C VAL A 316 -8.88 -6.00 13.96
N MET A 317 -9.65 -5.08 13.37
CA MET A 317 -9.53 -3.64 13.66
C MET A 317 -9.64 -3.31 15.15
N SER A 318 -10.54 -3.97 15.87
CA SER A 318 -10.70 -3.79 17.32
C SER A 318 -9.55 -4.38 18.14
N ALA A 319 -8.86 -5.40 17.61
CA ALA A 319 -7.74 -6.05 18.27
C ALA A 319 -6.40 -5.33 18.00
N MET A 320 -6.27 -4.61 16.88
CA MET A 320 -5.06 -3.88 16.49
C MET A 320 -4.67 -2.83 17.54
N LYS A 321 -3.47 -2.98 18.11
CA LYS A 321 -2.86 -2.04 19.05
C LYS A 321 -1.35 -2.29 19.15
N PRO A 322 -0.56 -1.28 19.53
CA PRO A 322 0.87 -1.42 19.68
C PRO A 322 1.23 -2.16 20.97
N ALA A 323 2.54 -2.43 21.12
CA ALA A 323 3.07 -2.91 22.38
C ALA A 323 2.85 -1.88 23.50
N ARG A 324 2.36 -2.31 24.66
CA ARG A 324 2.33 -1.43 25.84
C ARG A 324 3.76 -1.01 26.17
N LEU A 325 4.00 0.30 26.23
CA LEU A 325 5.18 0.87 26.87
C LEU A 325 5.08 0.58 28.37
N GLU A 326 5.70 -0.50 28.86
CA GLU A 326 5.91 -0.62 30.31
C GLU A 326 6.94 0.43 30.74
N ALA A 327 6.50 1.37 31.57
CA ALA A 327 7.42 2.19 32.37
C ALA A 327 8.15 1.25 33.34
N GLY A 328 9.40 0.89 33.03
CA GLY A 328 10.15 -0.11 33.80
C GLY A 328 10.33 0.27 35.27
N PRO A 329 10.29 -0.70 36.21
CA PRO A 329 10.66 -0.44 37.59
C PRO A 329 12.19 -0.36 37.74
N ALA A 330 12.65 0.48 38.67
CA ALA A 330 14.05 0.67 39.02
C ALA A 330 14.78 -0.66 39.26
N ARG A 331 15.87 -0.89 38.52
CA ARG A 331 16.73 -2.08 38.60
C ARG A 331 17.23 -2.31 40.03
N ARG A 332 16.99 -3.50 40.59
CA ARG A 332 17.85 -4.10 41.63
C ARG A 332 18.87 -5.03 40.96
N GLN A 333 20.13 -4.89 41.35
CA GLN A 333 21.26 -5.66 40.85
C GLN A 333 21.19 -7.13 41.30
N ALA A 334 21.48 -8.06 40.39
CA ALA A 334 21.94 -9.41 40.71
C ALA A 334 23.03 -9.85 39.69
N ALA A 335 24.00 -10.61 40.22
CA ALA A 335 25.32 -10.96 39.68
C ALA A 335 25.33 -11.88 38.42
N PRO A 336 26.48 -12.04 37.72
CA PRO A 336 26.52 -12.57 36.36
C PRO A 336 26.61 -14.10 36.29
N ARG A 337 25.98 -14.70 35.28
CA ARG A 337 26.28 -16.06 34.79
C ARG A 337 26.59 -16.01 33.29
N ALA A 338 27.54 -16.86 32.87
CA ALA A 338 28.16 -16.94 31.54
C ALA A 338 27.24 -17.53 30.44
N PRO A 339 27.57 -17.36 29.14
CA PRO A 339 26.58 -17.36 28.05
C PRO A 339 26.40 -18.73 27.39
N SER A 340 25.16 -19.08 27.04
CA SER A 340 24.84 -20.08 26.02
C SER A 340 24.24 -19.40 24.79
N ALA A 341 24.69 -19.85 23.62
CA ALA A 341 24.37 -19.28 22.32
C ALA A 341 22.90 -19.49 21.93
N THR A 342 22.19 -18.38 21.80
CA THR A 342 21.03 -18.16 20.90
C THR A 342 20.76 -16.66 20.94
N GLN A 343 21.31 -15.91 19.99
CA GLN A 343 20.94 -14.51 19.81
C GLN A 343 19.54 -14.45 19.19
N SER A 344 18.53 -14.66 20.03
CA SER A 344 17.20 -14.09 19.81
C SER A 344 17.37 -12.59 19.91
N ALA A 345 17.30 -11.88 18.78
CA ALA A 345 17.10 -10.45 18.79
C ALA A 345 15.90 -10.15 19.71
N LEU A 346 16.05 -9.16 20.59
CA LEU A 346 15.04 -8.80 21.59
C LEU A 346 13.72 -8.41 20.89
N LEU A 347 12.80 -9.36 20.75
CA LEU A 347 11.38 -9.13 20.53
C LEU A 347 10.87 -8.32 21.73
N ARG A 348 10.40 -7.09 21.51
CA ARG A 348 9.70 -6.35 22.56
C ARG A 348 8.40 -7.10 22.88
N PRO A 349 8.20 -7.61 24.11
CA PRO A 349 6.93 -8.25 24.44
C PRO A 349 5.81 -7.21 24.41
N GLY A 350 4.68 -7.53 23.76
CA GLY A 350 3.38 -6.89 24.07
C GLY A 350 2.62 -6.25 22.91
N GLY A 351 3.22 -6.11 21.71
CA GLY A 351 2.51 -5.61 20.52
C GLY A 351 1.70 -6.71 19.86
N VAL A 352 0.64 -6.36 19.13
CA VAL A 352 -0.09 -7.36 18.35
C VAL A 352 0.82 -7.85 17.22
N TRP A 353 0.99 -9.16 17.13
CA TRP A 353 1.72 -9.80 16.04
C TRP A 353 0.78 -9.94 14.83
N TRP A 354 1.15 -9.41 13.66
CA TRP A 354 0.26 -9.39 12.50
C TRP A 354 -0.24 -10.78 12.04
N PRO A 355 0.59 -11.84 12.06
CA PRO A 355 0.13 -13.22 11.84
C PRO A 355 -0.98 -13.69 12.79
N ASP A 356 -1.05 -13.19 14.02
CA ASP A 356 -2.15 -13.53 14.94
C ASP A 356 -3.46 -12.86 14.53
N MET A 357 -3.41 -11.70 13.88
CA MET A 357 -4.60 -11.08 13.30
C MET A 357 -5.12 -11.88 12.11
N HIS A 358 -4.22 -12.42 11.27
CA HIS A 358 -4.62 -13.31 10.18
C HIS A 358 -5.32 -14.57 10.71
N ARG A 359 -4.73 -15.22 11.74
CA ARG A 359 -5.36 -16.37 12.40
C ARG A 359 -6.68 -16.03 13.10
N LEU A 360 -6.83 -14.80 13.62
CA LEU A 360 -8.09 -14.32 14.16
C LEU A 360 -9.16 -14.23 13.07
N ALA A 361 -8.83 -13.66 11.90
CA ALA A 361 -9.75 -13.61 10.77
C ALA A 361 -10.13 -15.02 10.29
N ASP A 362 -9.16 -15.93 10.12
CA ASP A 362 -9.41 -17.34 9.78
C ASP A 362 -10.39 -18.00 10.75
N ARG A 363 -10.17 -17.85 12.05
CA ARG A 363 -11.05 -18.42 13.07
C ARG A 363 -12.47 -17.87 12.96
N VAL A 364 -12.62 -16.56 12.82
CA VAL A 364 -13.95 -15.92 12.68
C VAL A 364 -14.66 -16.40 11.42
N HIS A 365 -13.95 -16.51 10.30
CA HIS A 365 -14.49 -17.06 9.06
C HIS A 365 -14.99 -18.51 9.24
N LEU A 366 -14.18 -19.37 9.86
CA LEU A 366 -14.57 -20.76 10.12
C LEU A 366 -15.78 -20.87 11.05
N GLU A 367 -15.85 -20.05 12.11
CA GLU A 367 -17.00 -19.97 13.01
C GLU A 367 -18.30 -19.62 12.25
N GLU A 368 -18.24 -18.62 11.38
CA GLU A 368 -19.41 -18.19 10.60
C GLU A 368 -19.77 -19.21 9.51
N LEU A 369 -18.80 -19.83 8.85
CA LEU A 369 -19.07 -20.90 7.88
C LEU A 369 -19.70 -22.14 8.53
N VAL A 370 -19.38 -22.44 9.80
CA VAL A 370 -20.10 -23.46 10.59
C VAL A 370 -21.52 -23.01 10.90
N ARG A 371 -21.72 -21.74 11.27
CA ARG A 371 -23.05 -21.18 11.55
C ARG A 371 -23.95 -21.19 10.31
N ILE A 372 -23.39 -20.95 9.13
CA ILE A 372 -24.08 -20.99 7.83
C ILE A 372 -24.39 -22.44 7.41
N GLY A 373 -23.65 -23.42 7.96
CA GLY A 373 -23.81 -24.85 7.67
C GLY A 373 -23.00 -25.35 6.48
N ILE A 374 -22.08 -24.53 5.94
CA ILE A 374 -21.10 -24.95 4.91
C ILE A 374 -20.07 -25.89 5.54
N LEU A 375 -19.65 -25.58 6.77
CA LEU A 375 -18.75 -26.40 7.56
C LEU A 375 -19.46 -27.03 8.77
N ASN A 376 -18.90 -28.09 9.32
CA ASN A 376 -19.36 -28.74 10.55
C ASN A 376 -18.15 -29.29 11.34
N GLY A 377 -18.28 -29.41 12.67
CA GLY A 377 -17.24 -29.97 13.53
C GLY A 377 -16.54 -28.92 14.40
N SER A 378 -15.32 -29.25 14.87
CA SER A 378 -14.55 -28.41 15.79
C SER A 378 -13.76 -27.33 15.06
N ILE A 379 -13.97 -26.06 15.44
CA ILE A 379 -13.20 -24.92 14.91
C ILE A 379 -11.71 -25.08 15.17
N ASP A 380 -11.30 -25.56 16.35
CA ASP A 380 -9.88 -25.76 16.66
C ASP A 380 -9.24 -26.81 15.76
N ALA A 381 -9.97 -27.86 15.40
CA ALA A 381 -9.50 -28.87 14.45
C ALA A 381 -9.40 -28.31 13.02
N MET A 382 -10.33 -27.45 12.61
CA MET A 382 -10.27 -26.76 11.30
C MET A 382 -9.08 -25.81 11.21
N VAL A 383 -8.77 -25.07 12.28
CA VAL A 383 -7.59 -24.19 12.35
C VAL A 383 -6.30 -25.01 12.28
N GLN A 384 -6.21 -26.14 13.01
CA GLN A 384 -5.07 -27.05 12.92
C GLN A 384 -4.89 -27.66 11.53
N ALA A 385 -5.99 -27.87 10.79
CA ALA A 385 -5.99 -28.35 9.41
C ALA A 385 -5.78 -27.22 8.38
N HIS A 386 -5.50 -25.99 8.82
CA HIS A 386 -5.34 -24.80 7.97
C HIS A 386 -6.52 -24.55 7.02
N LEU A 387 -7.75 -24.86 7.45
CA LEU A 387 -8.94 -24.80 6.60
C LEU A 387 -9.32 -23.36 6.23
N GLY A 388 -8.95 -22.36 7.05
CA GLY A 388 -9.19 -20.94 6.76
C GLY A 388 -8.58 -20.50 5.42
N ALA A 389 -7.37 -20.98 5.12
CA ALA A 389 -6.64 -20.66 3.89
C ALA A 389 -7.31 -21.18 2.61
N VAL A 390 -8.25 -22.12 2.71
CA VAL A 390 -9.07 -22.57 1.56
C VAL A 390 -10.02 -21.46 1.11
N PHE A 391 -10.52 -20.67 2.07
CA PHE A 391 -11.48 -19.59 1.82
C PHE A 391 -10.85 -18.20 1.83
N MET A 392 -9.65 -18.04 2.43
CA MET A 392 -8.85 -16.81 2.41
C MET A 392 -7.39 -17.14 2.10
N PRO A 393 -7.03 -17.37 0.82
CA PRO A 393 -5.69 -17.84 0.45
C PRO A 393 -4.61 -16.74 0.43
N HIS A 394 -5.01 -15.47 0.49
CA HIS A 394 -4.11 -14.32 0.55
C HIS A 394 -3.82 -13.89 1.99
N GLY A 395 -2.83 -13.01 2.16
CA GLY A 395 -2.54 -12.39 3.46
C GLY A 395 -3.69 -11.49 3.91
N LEU A 396 -3.84 -11.30 5.23
CA LEU A 396 -4.90 -10.45 5.80
C LEU A 396 -4.76 -8.96 5.42
N GLY A 397 -3.56 -8.55 5.05
CA GLY A 397 -3.23 -7.17 4.70
C GLY A 397 -1.73 -6.94 4.72
N HIS A 398 -1.35 -5.73 4.37
CA HIS A 398 0.01 -5.33 4.09
C HIS A 398 0.29 -3.88 4.50
N PHE A 399 1.56 -3.48 4.50
CA PHE A 399 1.89 -2.07 4.65
C PHE A 399 1.42 -1.28 3.41
N LEU A 400 1.01 -0.04 3.65
CA LEU A 400 0.58 0.92 2.63
C LEU A 400 1.35 2.24 2.80
N GLY A 401 1.72 2.89 1.71
CA GLY A 401 2.38 4.19 1.74
C GLY A 401 2.52 4.82 0.36
N ILE A 402 3.76 5.03 -0.08
CA ILE A 402 4.02 5.49 -1.45
C ILE A 402 3.70 4.38 -2.45
N ASP A 403 4.08 3.15 -2.13
CA ASP A 403 3.67 1.96 -2.87
C ASP A 403 2.43 1.35 -2.20
N VAL A 404 1.54 0.74 -2.99
CA VAL A 404 0.35 0.04 -2.48
C VAL A 404 0.74 -1.13 -1.57
N HIS A 405 1.64 -2.00 -2.06
CA HIS A 405 2.39 -2.94 -1.24
C HIS A 405 3.69 -2.25 -0.80
N ASP A 406 3.63 -1.56 0.33
CA ASP A 406 4.75 -0.73 0.81
C ASP A 406 5.89 -1.56 1.39
N VAL A 407 7.08 -0.97 1.40
CA VAL A 407 8.33 -1.64 1.77
C VAL A 407 8.43 -1.99 3.26
N GLY A 408 9.32 -2.91 3.62
CA GLY A 408 9.73 -3.15 5.01
C GLY A 408 8.90 -4.18 5.77
N GLY A 409 8.11 -4.97 5.07
CA GLY A 409 7.33 -6.08 5.64
C GLY A 409 8.17 -7.21 6.22
N TYR A 410 9.32 -7.51 5.60
CA TYR A 410 10.27 -8.55 6.02
C TYR A 410 11.71 -8.01 6.06
N PRO A 411 12.06 -7.16 7.05
CA PRO A 411 13.45 -6.80 7.30
C PRO A 411 14.24 -8.01 7.80
N GLU A 412 15.56 -7.90 7.86
CA GLU A 412 16.42 -8.93 8.43
C GLU A 412 15.95 -9.33 9.85
N GLY A 413 15.83 -10.64 10.08
CA GLY A 413 15.34 -11.21 11.35
C GLY A 413 13.82 -11.38 11.45
N VAL A 414 13.05 -10.98 10.43
CA VAL A 414 11.62 -11.27 10.34
C VAL A 414 11.40 -12.30 9.24
N GLU A 415 10.99 -13.50 9.62
CA GLU A 415 10.83 -14.63 8.71
C GLU A 415 9.39 -14.75 8.20
N ARG A 416 9.26 -15.23 6.96
CA ARG A 416 7.97 -15.61 6.36
C ARG A 416 7.54 -16.96 6.93
N ILE A 417 6.29 -17.06 7.37
CA ILE A 417 5.74 -18.29 7.94
C ILE A 417 5.29 -19.20 6.79
N ASP A 418 5.85 -20.40 6.67
CA ASP A 418 5.47 -21.35 5.62
C ASP A 418 4.24 -22.20 6.00
N GLU A 419 3.11 -21.53 6.23
CA GLU A 419 1.80 -22.15 6.46
C GLU A 419 0.81 -21.64 5.40
N PRO A 420 -0.22 -22.42 4.99
CA PRO A 420 -1.28 -21.93 4.11
C PRO A 420 -1.92 -20.62 4.61
N GLY A 421 -2.19 -19.69 3.70
CA GLY A 421 -2.65 -18.33 4.03
C GLY A 421 -1.49 -17.45 4.53
N LEU A 422 -0.86 -17.82 5.65
CA LEU A 422 0.19 -17.04 6.30
C LEU A 422 1.43 -16.80 5.44
N ARG A 423 1.80 -17.75 4.55
CA ARG A 423 2.91 -17.56 3.61
C ARG A 423 2.68 -16.41 2.64
N SER A 424 1.43 -16.03 2.41
CA SER A 424 1.01 -14.94 1.54
C SER A 424 0.92 -13.59 2.26
N LEU A 425 1.14 -13.52 3.59
CA LEU A 425 1.24 -12.25 4.30
C LEU A 425 2.38 -11.40 3.74
N ARG A 426 2.19 -10.09 3.66
CA ARG A 426 3.28 -9.18 3.22
C ARG A 426 4.11 -8.65 4.38
N THR A 427 3.74 -8.97 5.62
CA THR A 427 4.58 -8.74 6.80
C THR A 427 4.29 -9.77 7.89
N ALA A 428 5.32 -10.15 8.65
CA ALA A 428 5.18 -10.93 9.89
C ALA A 428 5.63 -10.11 11.12
N ARG A 429 5.60 -8.77 11.02
CA ARG A 429 6.03 -7.87 12.10
C ARG A 429 4.98 -7.75 13.19
N HIS A 430 5.42 -7.23 14.33
CA HIS A 430 4.52 -6.72 15.35
C HIS A 430 4.11 -5.29 14.98
N LEU A 431 2.89 -4.91 15.35
CA LEU A 431 2.38 -3.58 15.10
C LEU A 431 3.03 -2.54 16.02
N GLU A 432 3.47 -1.45 15.44
CA GLU A 432 4.02 -0.27 16.13
C GLU A 432 3.30 0.99 15.64
N PRO A 433 3.19 2.03 16.49
CA PRO A 433 2.53 3.27 16.09
C PRO A 433 3.13 3.84 14.81
N ARG A 434 2.28 4.46 13.98
CA ARG A 434 2.61 5.10 12.69
C ARG A 434 2.88 4.13 11.53
N MET A 435 2.79 2.82 11.74
CA MET A 435 2.61 1.87 10.64
C MET A 435 1.22 2.08 10.03
N VAL A 436 1.14 2.08 8.70
CA VAL A 436 -0.13 2.12 7.95
C VAL A 436 -0.30 0.76 7.29
N LEU A 437 -1.46 0.14 7.48
CA LEU A 437 -1.79 -1.18 6.96
C LEU A 437 -3.15 -1.20 6.26
N THR A 438 -3.31 -2.09 5.30
CA THR A 438 -4.62 -2.59 4.88
C THR A 438 -5.14 -3.63 5.88
N VAL A 439 -6.45 -3.68 6.08
CA VAL A 439 -7.18 -4.74 6.79
C VAL A 439 -8.22 -5.29 5.83
N GLU A 440 -7.90 -6.38 5.14
CA GLU A 440 -8.61 -6.83 3.95
C GLU A 440 -9.06 -8.30 4.00
N PRO A 441 -9.68 -8.80 5.09
CA PRO A 441 -10.14 -10.18 5.10
C PRO A 441 -11.13 -10.45 3.95
N GLY A 442 -11.11 -11.68 3.45
CA GLY A 442 -12.04 -12.12 2.43
C GLY A 442 -12.46 -13.58 2.56
N LEU A 443 -13.61 -13.89 1.98
CA LEU A 443 -14.15 -15.25 1.85
C LEU A 443 -14.49 -15.50 0.37
N TYR A 444 -13.82 -16.49 -0.22
CA TYR A 444 -13.99 -16.84 -1.63
C TYR A 444 -14.32 -18.32 -1.79
N PHE A 445 -15.09 -18.63 -2.83
CA PHE A 445 -15.41 -20.00 -3.22
C PHE A 445 -14.62 -20.38 -4.48
N ILE A 446 -13.33 -20.67 -4.27
CA ILE A 446 -12.37 -20.95 -5.36
C ILE A 446 -12.33 -22.45 -5.63
N ASP A 447 -12.74 -22.86 -6.83
CA ASP A 447 -13.00 -24.26 -7.15
C ASP A 447 -11.80 -25.18 -6.89
N HIS A 448 -10.60 -24.82 -7.36
CA HIS A 448 -9.44 -25.70 -7.21
C HIS A 448 -9.01 -25.88 -5.74
N LEU A 449 -9.16 -24.86 -4.89
CA LEU A 449 -8.85 -24.95 -3.46
C LEU A 449 -9.90 -25.79 -2.73
N LEU A 450 -11.18 -25.59 -3.07
CA LEU A 450 -12.27 -26.39 -2.52
C LEU A 450 -12.14 -27.87 -2.93
N ASP A 451 -11.81 -28.15 -4.19
CA ASP A 451 -11.65 -29.51 -4.70
C ASP A 451 -10.47 -30.22 -4.04
N GLU A 452 -9.34 -29.53 -3.85
CA GLU A 452 -8.20 -30.06 -3.12
C GLU A 452 -8.56 -30.38 -1.66
N ALA A 453 -9.25 -29.47 -0.97
CA ALA A 453 -9.69 -29.68 0.42
C ALA A 453 -10.73 -30.81 0.55
N LEU A 454 -11.60 -30.98 -0.45
CA LEU A 454 -12.58 -32.08 -0.51
C LEU A 454 -11.98 -33.44 -0.87
N ALA A 455 -10.79 -33.46 -1.47
CA ALA A 455 -10.04 -34.68 -1.77
C ALA A 455 -9.18 -35.15 -0.59
N ASP A 456 -8.79 -34.24 0.31
CA ASP A 456 -8.02 -34.53 1.52
C ASP A 456 -8.93 -34.97 2.68
N PRO A 457 -8.89 -36.22 3.16
CA PRO A 457 -9.74 -36.69 4.26
C PRO A 457 -9.62 -35.88 5.56
N ALA A 458 -8.46 -35.25 5.81
CA ALA A 458 -8.24 -34.43 7.00
C ALA A 458 -9.01 -33.11 6.97
N ARG A 459 -9.40 -32.63 5.77
CA ARG A 459 -10.18 -31.40 5.56
C ARG A 459 -11.60 -31.70 5.10
N ALA A 460 -11.79 -32.70 4.25
CA ALA A 460 -13.06 -33.07 3.64
C ALA A 460 -14.15 -33.43 4.66
N CYS A 461 -13.76 -33.94 5.85
CA CYS A 461 -14.68 -34.30 6.93
C CYS A 461 -15.45 -33.09 7.49
N PHE A 462 -14.91 -31.87 7.33
CA PHE A 462 -15.55 -30.64 7.81
C PHE A 462 -16.61 -30.09 6.85
N PHE A 463 -16.63 -30.50 5.58
CA PHE A 463 -17.51 -29.91 4.57
C PHE A 463 -18.88 -30.57 4.52
N ASN A 464 -19.93 -29.76 4.53
CA ASN A 464 -21.24 -30.16 4.05
C ASN A 464 -21.31 -29.92 2.53
N ARG A 465 -21.12 -30.98 1.74
CA ARG A 465 -21.05 -30.91 0.27
C ARG A 465 -22.34 -30.37 -0.37
N GLU A 466 -23.50 -30.72 0.18
CA GLU A 466 -24.79 -30.26 -0.34
C GLU A 466 -24.95 -28.74 -0.17
N VAL A 467 -24.59 -28.22 1.01
CA VAL A 467 -24.64 -26.78 1.27
C VAL A 467 -23.57 -26.05 0.47
N LEU A 468 -22.33 -26.56 0.42
CA LEU A 468 -21.24 -25.95 -0.35
C LEU A 468 -21.58 -25.83 -1.83
N GLN A 469 -22.28 -26.81 -2.42
CA GLN A 469 -22.62 -26.79 -3.84
C GLN A 469 -23.45 -25.56 -4.23
N ARG A 470 -24.26 -25.02 -3.30
CA ARG A 470 -25.03 -23.78 -3.50
C ARG A 470 -24.16 -22.53 -3.64
N PHE A 471 -22.93 -22.56 -3.11
CA PHE A 471 -21.97 -21.45 -3.14
C PHE A 471 -20.91 -21.60 -4.24
N ARG A 472 -20.91 -22.69 -5.01
CA ARG A 472 -20.06 -22.80 -6.21
C ARG A 472 -20.49 -21.73 -7.21
N GLY A 473 -19.54 -20.96 -7.74
CA GLY A 473 -19.81 -19.81 -8.60
C GLY A 473 -20.36 -18.57 -7.88
N PHE A 474 -20.46 -18.58 -6.54
CA PHE A 474 -20.82 -17.38 -5.76
C PHE A 474 -19.82 -16.24 -5.99
N GLY A 475 -18.56 -16.58 -6.25
CA GLY A 475 -17.45 -15.65 -6.28
C GLY A 475 -16.86 -15.48 -4.87
N GLY A 476 -16.82 -14.25 -4.37
CA GLY A 476 -16.34 -13.96 -3.03
C GLY A 476 -16.67 -12.56 -2.53
N VAL A 477 -16.30 -12.32 -1.27
CA VAL A 477 -16.41 -11.02 -0.59
C VAL A 477 -15.05 -10.68 -0.02
N ARG A 478 -14.62 -9.43 -0.23
CA ARG A 478 -13.53 -8.78 0.50
C ARG A 478 -14.00 -7.42 1.02
N ILE A 479 -13.60 -7.10 2.25
CA ILE A 479 -13.83 -5.79 2.86
C ILE A 479 -12.46 -5.29 3.29
N GLU A 480 -12.01 -4.21 2.69
CA GLU A 480 -10.68 -3.67 2.92
C GLU A 480 -10.71 -2.23 3.37
N GLU A 481 -10.00 -1.99 4.47
CA GLU A 481 -9.87 -0.70 5.12
C GLU A 481 -8.39 -0.33 5.26
N ASP A 482 -8.05 0.92 4.99
CA ASP A 482 -6.76 1.51 5.32
C ASP A 482 -6.79 2.05 6.76
N VAL A 483 -5.82 1.65 7.56
CA VAL A 483 -5.70 2.07 8.96
C VAL A 483 -4.27 2.49 9.31
N VAL A 484 -4.14 3.42 10.24
CA VAL A 484 -2.85 3.75 10.87
C VAL A 484 -2.86 3.27 12.32
N VAL A 485 -1.81 2.56 12.74
CA VAL A 485 -1.62 2.15 14.13
C VAL A 485 -1.32 3.39 14.98
N THR A 486 -2.05 3.57 16.08
CA THR A 486 -1.85 4.68 17.04
C THR A 486 -1.25 4.15 18.34
N ASP A 487 -0.97 5.02 19.31
CA ASP A 487 -0.40 4.60 20.61
C ASP A 487 -1.34 3.70 21.43
N SER A 488 -2.65 3.70 21.15
CA SER A 488 -3.66 2.95 21.90
C SER A 488 -4.54 2.03 21.07
N GLY A 489 -4.34 1.97 19.76
CA GLY A 489 -5.19 1.19 18.85
C GLY A 489 -4.86 1.48 17.40
N MET A 490 -5.87 1.87 16.62
CA MET A 490 -5.74 2.35 15.26
C MET A 490 -6.64 3.57 15.00
N GLU A 491 -6.35 4.31 13.93
CA GLU A 491 -7.24 5.27 13.29
C GLU A 491 -7.62 4.71 11.92
N LEU A 492 -8.92 4.68 11.63
CA LEU A 492 -9.48 4.29 10.34
C LEU A 492 -9.42 5.47 9.37
N LEU A 493 -8.78 5.28 8.21
CA LEU A 493 -8.67 6.30 7.17
C LEU A 493 -9.84 6.22 6.17
N THR A 494 -10.28 5.01 5.85
CA THR A 494 -11.34 4.72 4.89
C THR A 494 -12.73 5.10 5.41
N CYS A 495 -13.61 5.57 4.53
CA CYS A 495 -14.98 5.97 4.90
C CYS A 495 -16.01 5.61 3.83
N VAL A 496 -16.44 4.35 3.80
CA VAL A 496 -17.47 3.85 2.88
C VAL A 496 -18.59 3.12 3.64
N PRO A 497 -19.78 2.93 3.06
CA PRO A 497 -20.83 2.06 3.60
C PRO A 497 -20.33 0.63 3.85
N ARG A 498 -20.59 0.07 5.04
CA ARG A 498 -20.09 -1.28 5.42
C ARG A 498 -21.14 -2.21 6.00
N THR A 499 -22.18 -1.71 6.65
CA THR A 499 -23.31 -2.60 7.00
C THR A 499 -24.15 -2.86 5.77
N VAL A 500 -24.85 -4.01 5.76
CA VAL A 500 -25.83 -4.33 4.71
C VAL A 500 -26.83 -3.19 4.52
N GLU A 501 -27.33 -2.63 5.62
CA GLU A 501 -28.27 -1.50 5.59
C GLU A 501 -27.66 -0.25 4.93
N GLU A 502 -26.44 0.13 5.32
CA GLU A 502 -25.76 1.29 4.74
C GLU A 502 -25.49 1.11 3.23
N ILE A 503 -25.09 -0.09 2.81
CA ILE A 503 -24.83 -0.39 1.39
C ILE A 503 -26.13 -0.31 0.60
N GLU A 504 -27.19 -1.01 1.03
CA GLU A 504 -28.48 -0.97 0.33
C GLU A 504 -29.05 0.46 0.27
N ALA A 505 -28.89 1.24 1.35
CA ALA A 505 -29.30 2.64 1.38
C ALA A 505 -28.48 3.51 0.42
N CYS A 506 -27.16 3.31 0.35
CA CYS A 506 -26.28 4.02 -0.58
C CYS A 506 -26.67 3.74 -2.03
N MET A 507 -26.85 2.46 -2.39
CA MET A 507 -27.20 2.04 -3.75
C MET A 507 -28.61 2.48 -4.17
N ALA A 508 -29.55 2.57 -3.22
CA ALA A 508 -30.90 3.08 -3.48
C ALA A 508 -30.97 4.62 -3.62
N GLY A 509 -29.88 5.33 -3.29
CA GLY A 509 -29.80 6.78 -3.33
C GLY A 509 -30.10 7.33 -4.73
N ARG A 510 -31.09 8.24 -4.82
CA ARG A 510 -31.50 8.85 -6.09
C ARG A 510 -30.62 10.03 -6.52
N ASP A 511 -29.88 10.61 -5.58
CA ASP A 511 -29.02 11.75 -5.83
C ASP A 511 -27.66 11.29 -6.39
N LYS A 512 -27.56 11.24 -7.72
CA LYS A 512 -26.28 11.14 -8.41
C LYS A 512 -25.61 12.51 -8.44
N ALA A 513 -24.97 12.88 -7.33
CA ALA A 513 -24.21 14.12 -7.20
C ALA A 513 -23.14 14.26 -8.30
N PHE A 514 -22.66 13.13 -8.83
CA PHE A 514 -21.78 13.07 -9.98
C PHE A 514 -22.46 12.43 -11.20
N THR A 515 -22.76 13.24 -12.22
CA THR A 515 -23.29 12.77 -13.51
C THR A 515 -22.40 13.34 -14.63
N PRO A 516 -21.41 12.58 -15.15
CA PRO A 516 -20.41 13.11 -16.08
C PRO A 516 -21.00 13.63 -17.39
N PHE A 517 -22.06 12.97 -17.88
CA PHE A 517 -22.76 13.36 -19.10
C PHE A 517 -24.23 13.62 -18.77
N SER A 518 -24.66 14.88 -18.81
CA SER A 518 -26.08 15.18 -18.92
C SER A 518 -26.50 14.93 -20.36
N GLY A 519 -27.43 14.00 -20.60
CA GLY A 519 -28.06 13.85 -21.91
C GLY A 519 -28.67 15.17 -22.39
N PRO A 520 -28.94 15.34 -23.71
CA PRO A 520 -29.70 16.49 -24.17
C PRO A 520 -31.02 16.56 -23.40
N LYS A 521 -31.28 17.69 -22.76
CA LYS A 521 -32.54 17.98 -22.07
C LYS A 521 -33.72 17.94 -23.03
#